data_AF-A0A2T2Q6R2-F1
#
_entry.id   AF-A0A2T2Q6R2-F1
#
_cell.length_a   1.000
_cell.length_b   1.000
_cell.length_c   1.000
_cell.angle_alpha   90.00
_cell.angle_beta   90.00
_cell.angle_gamma   90.00
#
_symmetry.space_group_name_H-M   'P 1'
#
loop_
_entity.id
_entity.type
_entity.pdbx_description
1 polymer ?
#
loop_
_entity_poly.entity_id
_entity_poly.type
_entity_poly.pdbx_seq_one_letter_code
_entity_poly.pdbx_strand_id
1 'polypeptide(L)' 'MISEASRRLPEALKARHPAIAWRQMAAAGNVYRHNYEDVAAHLVWETVQQALPALKAIVEEEIARLQS' A
#
# COMPACT_ATOMS: atom_id res chain seq x y z
N MET A 1 -10.20 2.59 -1.87
CA MET A 1 -8.82 2.79 -2.39
C MET A 1 -7.83 2.15 -1.44
N ILE A 2 -6.76 1.52 -1.93
CA ILE A 2 -5.73 0.83 -1.12
C ILE A 2 -5.14 1.74 -0.04
N SER A 3 -4.85 3.00 -0.38
CA SER A 3 -4.34 4.01 0.56
C SER A 3 -5.26 4.23 1.77
N GLU A 4 -6.58 4.29 1.55
CA GLU A 4 -7.55 4.52 2.62
C GLU A 4 -7.75 3.28 3.50
N ALA A 5 -7.75 2.09 2.88
CA ALA A 5 -7.79 0.83 3.62
C ALA A 5 -6.54 0.67 4.51
N SER A 6 -5.36 1.02 4.00
CA SER A 6 -4.08 0.89 4.72
C SER A 6 -4.04 1.68 6.04
N ARG A 7 -4.77 2.80 6.12
CA ARG A 7 -4.87 3.63 7.33
C ARG A 7 -5.56 2.91 8.48
N ARG A 8 -6.52 2.04 8.16
CA ARG A 8 -7.39 1.34 9.13
C ARG A 8 -6.80 0.01 9.60
N LEU A 9 -5.67 -0.41 9.04
CA LEU A 9 -5.00 -1.63 9.46
C LEU A 9 -4.49 -1.50 10.91
N PRO A 10 -4.61 -2.55 11.74
CA PRO A 10 -4.06 -2.55 13.09
C PRO A 10 -2.55 -2.32 13.11
N GLU A 11 -2.05 -1.60 14.13
CA GLU A 11 -0.60 -1.36 14.27
C GLU A 11 0.20 -2.64 14.41
N ALA A 12 -0.35 -3.68 15.07
CA ALA A 12 0.28 -4.98 15.17
C ALA A 12 0.48 -5.67 13.79
N LEU A 13 -0.40 -5.41 12.82
CA LEU A 13 -0.22 -5.91 11.45
C LEU A 13 0.88 -5.14 10.74
N LYS A 14 0.86 -3.80 10.82
CA LYS A 14 1.90 -2.96 10.21
C LYS A 14 3.29 -3.26 10.78
N ALA A 15 3.37 -3.50 12.09
CA ALA A 15 4.62 -3.82 12.79
C ALA A 15 5.22 -5.18 12.38
N ARG A 16 4.40 -6.16 11.99
CA ARG A 16 4.89 -7.45 11.46
C ARG A 16 5.48 -7.36 10.06
N HIS A 17 5.12 -6.31 9.33
CA HIS A 17 5.53 -6.10 7.94
C HIS A 17 6.24 -4.74 7.77
N PRO A 18 7.36 -4.50 8.49
CA PRO A 18 8.03 -3.20 8.49
C PRO A 18 8.68 -2.84 7.15
N ALA A 19 8.89 -3.83 6.27
CA ALA A 19 9.41 -3.63 4.92
C ALA A 19 8.42 -2.86 4.01
N ILE A 20 7.12 -2.84 4.34
CA ILE A 20 6.15 -2.02 3.62
C ILE A 20 6.20 -0.59 4.17
N ALA A 21 6.31 0.38 3.26
CA ALA A 21 6.24 1.80 3.57
C ALA A 21 4.79 2.26 3.85
N TRP A 22 4.18 1.76 4.93
CA TRP A 22 2.76 1.99 5.29
C TRP A 22 2.37 3.48 5.30
N ARG A 23 3.24 4.33 5.82
CA ARG A 23 3.04 5.79 5.85
C ARG A 23 2.94 6.40 4.45
N GLN A 24 3.82 5.97 3.54
CA GLN A 24 3.82 6.46 2.15
C GLN A 24 2.59 5.95 1.41
N MET A 25 2.21 4.69 1.59
CA MET A 25 0.99 4.12 1.00
C MET A 25 -0.29 4.84 1.47
N ALA A 26 -0.37 5.17 2.75
CA ALA A 26 -1.48 5.97 3.29
C ALA A 26 -1.49 7.40 2.70
N ALA A 27 -0.33 8.00 2.42
CA ALA A 27 -0.22 9.34 1.84
C ALA A 27 -0.50 9.37 0.31
N ALA A 28 -0.21 8.29 -0.41
CA ALA A 28 -0.31 8.21 -1.87
C ALA A 28 -1.71 8.58 -2.40
N GLY A 29 -2.77 8.20 -1.68
CA GLY A 29 -4.14 8.55 -2.06
C GLY A 29 -4.45 10.06 -2.03
N ASN A 30 -3.63 10.88 -1.37
CA ASN A 30 -3.72 12.34 -1.45
C ASN A 30 -2.96 12.87 -2.67
N VAL A 31 -1.78 12.31 -2.94
CA VAL A 31 -0.91 12.68 -4.06
C VAL A 31 -1.62 12.45 -5.40
N TYR A 32 -2.22 11.27 -5.58
CA TYR A 32 -2.93 10.94 -6.83
C TYR A 32 -4.19 11.77 -7.08
N ARG A 33 -4.80 12.35 -6.04
CA ARG A 33 -6.04 13.12 -6.16
C ARG A 33 -5.78 14.59 -6.48
N HIS A 34 -4.60 15.12 -6.13
CA HIS A 34 -4.32 16.56 -6.18
C HIS A 34 -3.21 16.96 -7.16
N ASN A 35 -2.32 16.05 -7.60
CA ASN A 35 -1.17 16.40 -8.45
C ASN A 35 -1.25 15.79 -9.87
N TYR A 36 -2.28 16.15 -10.64
CA TYR A 36 -2.56 15.66 -12.02
C TYR A 36 -1.70 16.33 -13.13
N GLU A 37 -0.42 16.56 -12.90
CA GLU A 37 0.54 16.87 -13.98
C GLU A 37 1.49 15.67 -14.21
N ASP A 38 2.10 15.57 -15.40
CA ASP A 38 2.82 14.41 -15.99
C ASP A 38 3.66 13.52 -15.04
N VAL A 39 4.13 14.08 -13.92
CA VAL A 39 4.80 13.38 -12.82
C VAL A 39 3.95 12.24 -12.22
N ALA A 40 2.62 12.31 -12.29
CA ALA A 40 1.73 11.30 -11.74
C ALA A 40 1.81 9.95 -12.47
N ALA A 41 2.05 9.93 -13.78
CA ALA A 41 2.05 8.69 -14.56
C ALA A 41 3.22 7.77 -14.19
N HIS A 42 4.41 8.33 -13.99
CA HIS A 42 5.58 7.58 -13.58
C HIS A 42 5.42 6.99 -12.17
N LEU A 43 4.91 7.78 -11.22
CA LEU A 43 4.64 7.33 -9.85
C LEU A 43 3.59 6.22 -9.80
N VAL A 44 2.55 6.32 -10.64
CA VAL A 44 1.54 5.25 -10.78
C VAL A 44 2.19 3.98 -11.34
N TRP A 45 3.01 4.10 -12.39
CA TRP A 45 3.69 2.96 -13.00
C TRP A 45 4.62 2.25 -12.01
N GLU A 46 5.44 2.98 -11.28
CA GLU A 46 6.31 2.42 -10.24
C GLU A 46 5.51 1.73 -9.13
N THR A 47 4.40 2.36 -8.69
CA THR A 47 3.52 1.76 -7.67
C THR A 47 2.95 0.43 -8.15
N VAL A 48 2.48 0.35 -9.39
CA VAL A 48 1.93 -0.87 -9.97
C VAL A 48 2.99 -1.96 -10.10
N GLN A 49 4.19 -1.61 -10.58
CA GLN A 49 5.23 -2.59 -10.87
C GLN A 49 6.01 -3.05 -9.65
N GLN A 50 6.21 -2.18 -8.65
CA GLN A 50 7.12 -2.48 -7.53
C GLN A 50 6.40 -2.62 -6.19
N ALA A 51 5.42 -1.76 -5.88
CA ALA A 51 4.79 -1.75 -4.56
C ALA A 51 3.64 -2.75 -4.43
N LEU A 52 2.78 -2.86 -5.46
CA LEU A 52 1.60 -3.73 -5.42
C LEU A 52 1.91 -5.23 -5.32
N PRO A 53 2.93 -5.79 -6.01
CA PRO A 53 3.23 -7.22 -5.90
C PRO A 53 3.62 -7.64 -4.47
N ALA A 54 4.48 -6.86 -3.82
CA ALA A 54 4.89 -7.12 -2.44
C ALA A 54 3.70 -7.00 -1.46
N LEU A 55 2.84 -6.00 -1.67
CA LEU A 55 1.62 -5.84 -0.87
C LEU A 55 0.67 -7.01 -1.03
N LYS A 56 0.47 -7.52 -2.27
CA LYS A 56 -0.39 -8.66 -2.54
C LYS A 56 0.06 -9.91 -1.77
N ALA A 57 1.36 -10.22 -1.81
CA ALA A 57 1.92 -11.38 -1.10
C ALA A 57 1.65 -11.30 0.41
N ILE A 58 1.82 -10.11 1.02
CA ILE A 58 1.55 -9.90 2.45
C ILE A 58 0.05 -10.03 2.76
N VAL A 59 -0.82 -9.51 1.90
CA VAL A 59 -2.28 -9.68 2.09
C VAL A 59 -2.67 -11.15 2.04
N GLU A 60 -2.11 -11.92 1.12
CA GLU A 60 -2.35 -13.37 1.01
C GLU A 60 -1.85 -14.13 2.25
N GLU A 61 -0.66 -13.79 2.75
CA GLU A 61 -0.10 -14.35 4.00
C GLU A 61 -1.00 -14.06 5.22
N GLU A 62 -1.46 -12.83 5.36
CA GLU A 62 -2.31 -12.41 6.47
C GLU A 62 -3.70 -13.05 6.44
N ILE A 63 -4.29 -13.20 5.24
CA ILE A 63 -5.56 -13.90 5.09
C ILE A 63 -5.40 -15.37 5.47
N ALA A 64 -4.35 -16.05 4.98
CA ALA A 64 -4.09 -17.44 5.31
C ALA A 64 -3.91 -17.65 6.83
N ARG A 65 -3.21 -16.72 7.51
CA ARG A 65 -3.01 -16.75 8.97
C ARG A 65 -4.31 -16.56 9.76
N LEU A 66 -5.28 -15.80 9.25
CA LEU A 66 -6.58 -15.62 9.91
C LEU A 66 -7.52 -16.80 9.71
N GLN A 67 -7.24 -17.66 8.72
CA GLN A 67 -8.05 -18.84 8.39
C GLN A 67 -7.54 -20.13 9.03
N SER A 68 -6.37 -20.10 9.68
CA SER A 68 -5.78 -21.19 10.48
C SER A 68 -6.13 -21.05 11.95
#